data_AF-A0A2G9RT90-F1
#
_entry.id   AF-A0A2G9RT90-F1
#
_cell.length_a   1.000
_cell.length_b   1.000
_cell.length_c   1.000
_cell.angle_alpha   90.00
_cell.angle_beta   90.00
_cell.angle_gamma   90.00
#
_symmetry.space_group_name_H-M   'P 1'
#
loop_
_entity.id
_entity.type
_entity.pdbx_description
1 polymer ?
#
loop_
_entity_poly.entity_id
_entity_poly.type
_entity_poly.pdbx_seq_one_letter_code
_entity_poly.pdbx_strand_id
1 'polypeptide(L)'
;MAFEQAENTSRFAFNNHFGNVLTPCTVVPVRVYSDARNVLSGIIDSHENLKQFKDDFIKVLLWVLIQTCYKKSKVQEGRYTEQSKEKELSLSGKHQELVGPHHIEHKESSKDLESFHEELGDEWSDDDIFEILPHPKTSGIKPAIAVASGGFSIPGSVQTHIDAHVEQDVAVDKLYSVVGFGLPATDRGNTTHVEHFKMVEFNSSYSKFLSIPQDWIFVSLLNLKMREMKQMFPTEWYEFVLTQLDFHHLSEKPSALLEEGIRDSSLRDLYIQGLTSIYYAFFGMENSSPSSAWLFRAYLGGIPWSISLDWLTGNPELFQLALKAFRYTFKLMVDKASLGPVEDFKELINYLEEYDNDWYIGLVSDSEWQQAVLQEKPYLFSLGHDPNMGVYTGRVLTLQEQLVQIGKLNAEAVRGQWANLSWELLYATNDDEERYSIQAHPVLLRNLTVQAADPPLGYPIYSSVPLHVPLY
;
A
#
# COMPACT_ATOMS: atom_id res chain seq x y z
N MET A 1 29.93 -11.95 -27.29
CA MET A 1 29.10 -10.73 -27.38
C MET A 1 29.79 -9.56 -26.68
N ALA A 2 29.49 -8.30 -27.03
CA ALA A 2 30.23 -7.12 -26.56
C ALA A 2 30.25 -6.90 -25.03
N PHE A 3 29.32 -7.51 -24.29
CA PHE A 3 29.22 -7.45 -22.83
C PHE A 3 29.50 -8.79 -22.13
N GLU A 4 29.93 -9.83 -22.86
CA GLU A 4 30.39 -11.06 -22.21
C GLU A 4 31.67 -10.75 -21.43
N GLN A 5 31.70 -11.11 -20.15
CA GLN A 5 32.95 -11.13 -19.37
C GLN A 5 33.93 -12.01 -20.13
N ALA A 6 34.98 -11.39 -20.68
CA ALA A 6 36.16 -12.14 -21.05
C ALA A 6 36.74 -12.68 -19.73
N GLU A 7 36.43 -13.94 -19.39
CA GLU A 7 36.85 -14.66 -18.17
C GLU A 7 38.38 -14.73 -17.97
N ASN A 8 39.17 -14.08 -18.83
CA ASN A 8 40.59 -13.86 -18.65
C ASN A 8 41.03 -12.62 -19.43
N THR A 9 41.00 -11.43 -18.81
CA THR A 9 41.89 -10.36 -19.27
C THR A 9 42.71 -9.82 -18.11
N SER A 10 44.03 -9.87 -18.32
CA SER A 10 45.10 -9.43 -17.43
C SER A 10 44.84 -8.04 -16.85
N ARG A 11 45.56 -7.69 -15.77
CA ARG A 11 45.52 -6.41 -15.03
C ARG A 11 45.67 -5.11 -15.88
N PHE A 12 45.78 -5.21 -17.20
CA PHE A 12 45.68 -4.11 -18.16
C PHE A 12 44.80 -4.55 -19.35
N ALA A 13 43.49 -4.25 -19.28
CA ALA A 13 42.60 -4.40 -20.43
C ALA A 13 42.71 -3.13 -21.30
N PHE A 14 43.37 -3.23 -22.45
CA PHE A 14 43.30 -2.18 -23.47
C PHE A 14 41.87 -2.12 -24.02
N ASN A 15 41.35 -0.91 -24.24
CA ASN A 15 40.07 -0.74 -24.90
C ASN A 15 40.18 -1.27 -26.34
N ASN A 16 39.64 -2.46 -26.60
CA ASN A 16 39.60 -3.08 -27.93
C ASN A 16 38.76 -2.28 -28.95
N HIS A 17 38.06 -1.24 -28.47
CA HIS A 17 37.21 -0.34 -29.24
C HIS A 17 37.64 1.13 -29.09
N PHE A 18 38.94 1.42 -29.27
CA PHE A 18 39.51 2.78 -29.15
C PHE A 18 38.78 3.87 -29.97
N GLY A 19 38.16 3.50 -31.10
CA GLY A 19 37.35 4.41 -31.92
C GLY A 19 35.89 4.59 -31.49
N ASN A 20 35.43 3.87 -30.47
CA ASN A 20 34.03 3.91 -30.02
C ASN A 20 33.87 4.84 -28.82
N VAL A 21 32.78 5.61 -28.82
CA VAL A 21 32.42 6.47 -27.68
C VAL A 21 31.92 5.65 -26.49
N LEU A 22 31.30 4.50 -26.71
CA LEU A 22 30.85 3.58 -25.67
C LEU A 22 31.84 2.43 -25.49
N THR A 23 32.32 2.23 -24.26
CA THR A 23 33.10 1.08 -23.83
C THR A 23 32.20 0.15 -23.02
N PRO A 24 31.86 -1.05 -23.50
CA PRO A 24 31.18 -2.06 -22.69
C PRO A 24 32.00 -2.40 -21.46
N CYS A 25 31.38 -2.44 -20.27
CA CYS A 25 32.10 -2.71 -19.02
C CYS A 25 31.71 -4.06 -18.42
N THR A 26 30.42 -4.27 -18.14
CA THR A 26 29.94 -5.49 -17.48
C THR A 26 28.44 -5.66 -17.68
N VAL A 27 27.92 -6.81 -17.26
CA VAL A 27 26.49 -7.06 -17.05
C VAL A 27 26.26 -7.24 -15.55
N VAL A 28 25.21 -6.62 -15.00
CA VAL A 28 24.84 -6.73 -13.59
C VAL A 28 23.39 -7.18 -13.48
N PRO A 29 23.08 -8.21 -12.67
CA PRO A 29 21.70 -8.53 -12.33
C PRO A 29 21.13 -7.43 -11.42
N VAL A 30 20.00 -6.84 -11.83
CA VAL A 30 19.29 -5.82 -11.08
C VAL A 30 17.85 -6.27 -10.90
N ARG A 31 17.33 -6.17 -9.68
CA ARG A 31 15.91 -6.42 -9.41
C ARG A 31 15.11 -5.18 -9.83
N VAL A 32 14.19 -5.36 -10.77
CA VAL A 32 13.34 -4.29 -11.31
C VAL A 32 11.90 -4.77 -11.41
N TYR A 33 10.95 -3.86 -11.28
CA TYR A 33 9.54 -4.18 -11.49
C TYR A 33 9.17 -4.04 -12.97
N SER A 34 8.60 -5.09 -13.56
CA SER A 34 7.84 -4.93 -14.81
C SER A 34 6.52 -4.22 -14.51
N ASP A 35 6.04 -3.37 -15.43
CA ASP A 35 4.76 -2.66 -15.29
C ASP A 35 3.76 -3.14 -16.35
N ALA A 36 2.74 -3.88 -15.91
CA ALA A 36 1.65 -4.36 -16.77
C ALA A 36 0.35 -3.62 -16.46
N ARG A 37 -0.29 -3.08 -17.51
CA ARG A 37 -1.58 -2.38 -17.42
C ARG A 37 -2.65 -3.15 -18.18
N ASN A 38 -3.71 -3.55 -17.48
CA ASN A 38 -4.82 -4.31 -18.02
C ASN A 38 -6.10 -3.46 -18.00
N VAL A 39 -6.87 -3.48 -19.08
CA VAL A 39 -8.21 -2.90 -19.11
C VAL A 39 -9.18 -3.90 -18.48
N LEU A 40 -9.97 -3.46 -17.50
CA LEU A 40 -10.88 -4.32 -16.74
C LEU A 40 -12.33 -4.29 -17.24
N SER A 41 -12.57 -3.65 -18.39
CA SER A 41 -13.87 -3.64 -19.06
C SER A 41 -14.36 -5.07 -19.30
N GLY A 42 -15.61 -5.35 -18.94
CA GLY A 42 -16.19 -6.68 -19.01
C GLY A 42 -15.82 -7.60 -17.84
N ILE A 43 -14.83 -7.26 -17.01
CA ILE A 43 -14.57 -7.94 -15.73
C ILE A 43 -15.37 -7.23 -14.63
N ILE A 44 -15.10 -5.93 -14.41
CA ILE A 44 -15.73 -5.15 -13.34
C ILE A 44 -17.20 -4.81 -13.64
N ASP A 45 -17.58 -4.78 -14.91
CA ASP A 45 -18.95 -4.46 -15.34
C ASP A 45 -19.83 -5.71 -15.53
N SER A 46 -19.25 -6.92 -15.43
CA SER A 46 -20.00 -8.17 -15.58
C SER A 46 -20.97 -8.38 -14.42
N HIS A 47 -22.26 -8.53 -14.72
CA HIS A 47 -23.28 -8.80 -13.72
C HIS A 47 -23.02 -10.07 -12.91
N GLU A 48 -22.41 -11.09 -13.52
CA GLU A 48 -22.05 -12.34 -12.85
C GLU A 48 -20.94 -12.11 -11.81
N ASN A 49 -19.87 -11.41 -12.21
CA ASN A 49 -18.77 -11.05 -11.32
C ASN A 49 -19.24 -10.15 -10.18
N LEU A 50 -20.06 -9.15 -10.47
CA LEU A 50 -20.63 -8.23 -9.46
C LEU A 50 -21.51 -8.95 -8.43
N LYS A 51 -22.24 -9.99 -8.86
CA LYS A 51 -23.06 -10.81 -7.97
C LYS A 51 -22.16 -11.71 -7.10
N GLN A 52 -21.20 -12.38 -7.71
CA GLN A 52 -20.26 -13.27 -7.03
C GLN A 52 -19.34 -12.52 -6.05
N PHE A 53 -19.02 -11.25 -6.33
CA PHE A 53 -18.19 -10.40 -5.49
C PHE A 53 -18.68 -10.33 -4.04
N LYS A 54 -19.99 -10.25 -3.82
CA LYS A 54 -20.57 -10.20 -2.46
C LYS A 54 -20.33 -11.50 -1.68
N ASP A 55 -20.54 -12.63 -2.33
CA ASP A 55 -20.34 -13.95 -1.72
C ASP A 55 -18.86 -14.20 -1.42
N ASP A 56 -17.99 -13.80 -2.34
CA ASP A 56 -16.54 -13.86 -2.15
C ASP A 56 -16.09 -12.91 -1.04
N PHE A 57 -16.66 -11.70 -0.95
CA PHE A 57 -16.33 -10.74 0.09
C PHE A 57 -16.58 -11.31 1.49
N ILE A 58 -17.70 -12.00 1.71
CA ILE A 58 -17.98 -12.63 3.00
C ILE A 58 -16.91 -13.68 3.35
N LYS A 59 -16.52 -14.52 2.39
CA LYS A 59 -15.49 -15.56 2.59
C LYS A 59 -14.12 -14.96 2.89
N VAL A 60 -13.72 -13.96 2.11
CA VAL A 60 -12.42 -13.27 2.25
C VAL A 60 -12.36 -12.50 3.57
N LEU A 61 -13.41 -11.75 3.90
CA LEU A 61 -13.50 -11.00 5.15
C LEU A 61 -13.43 -11.94 6.36
N LEU A 62 -14.15 -13.06 6.32
CA LEU A 62 -14.09 -14.06 7.39
C LEU A 62 -12.67 -14.60 7.58
N TRP A 63 -11.98 -14.94 6.49
CA TRP A 63 -10.59 -15.40 6.54
C TRP A 63 -9.66 -14.32 7.10
N VAL A 64 -9.77 -13.06 6.65
CA VAL A 64 -8.96 -11.94 7.16
C VAL A 64 -9.16 -11.73 8.67
N LEU A 65 -10.41 -11.77 9.15
CA LEU A 65 -10.70 -11.60 10.58
C LEU A 65 -10.16 -12.76 11.41
N ILE A 66 -10.37 -14.02 10.98
CA ILE A 66 -9.86 -15.20 11.67
C ILE A 66 -8.33 -15.16 11.75
N GLN A 67 -7.66 -14.91 10.63
CA GLN A 67 -6.19 -14.82 10.59
C GLN A 67 -5.65 -13.69 11.46
N THR A 68 -6.35 -12.55 11.51
CA THR A 68 -5.94 -11.44 12.37
C THR A 68 -6.07 -11.80 13.85
N CYS A 69 -7.19 -12.38 14.27
CA CYS A 69 -7.38 -12.84 15.65
C CYS A 69 -6.34 -13.90 16.04
N TYR A 70 -6.07 -14.85 15.15
CA TYR A 70 -5.05 -15.89 15.34
C TYR A 70 -3.61 -15.34 15.40
N LYS A 71 -3.25 -14.38 14.54
CA LYS A 71 -1.94 -13.71 14.63
C LYS A 71 -1.81 -12.92 15.93
N LYS A 72 -2.87 -12.25 16.38
CA LYS A 72 -2.90 -11.53 17.67
C LYS A 72 -2.74 -12.48 18.86
N SER A 73 -3.34 -13.68 18.83
CA SER A 73 -3.20 -14.65 19.92
C SER A 73 -1.76 -15.13 20.07
N LYS A 74 -1.05 -15.39 18.97
CA LYS A 74 0.38 -15.77 18.98
C LYS A 74 1.27 -14.71 19.63
N VAL A 75 1.04 -13.43 19.32
CA VAL A 75 1.84 -12.32 19.86
C VAL A 75 1.61 -12.13 21.36
N GLN A 76 0.36 -12.32 21.83
CA GLN A 76 0.05 -12.21 23.25
C GLN A 76 0.73 -13.31 24.07
N GLU A 77 0.77 -14.55 23.59
CA GLU A 77 1.43 -15.67 24.29
C GLU A 77 2.96 -15.56 24.29
N GLY A 78 3.56 -15.04 23.21
CA GLY A 78 4.99 -14.72 23.18
C GLY A 78 5.39 -13.76 24.30
N ARG A 79 4.59 -12.71 24.55
CA ARG A 79 4.80 -11.76 25.65
C ARG A 79 4.64 -12.40 27.03
N TYR A 80 3.67 -13.30 27.23
CA TYR A 80 3.54 -14.03 28.49
C TYR A 80 4.72 -14.96 28.74
N THR A 81 5.25 -15.61 27.70
CA THR A 81 6.40 -16.52 27.81
C THR A 81 7.70 -15.77 28.10
N GLU A 82 7.90 -14.60 27.51
CA GLU A 82 9.03 -13.70 27.80
C GLU A 82 8.94 -13.10 29.21
N GLN A 83 7.76 -12.62 29.63
CA GLN A 83 7.56 -12.12 31.01
C GLN A 83 7.68 -13.23 32.07
N SER A 84 7.34 -14.47 31.72
CA SER A 84 7.53 -15.64 32.60
C SER A 84 9.01 -15.99 32.73
N LYS A 85 9.79 -15.90 31.64
CA LYS A 85 11.25 -16.07 31.67
C LYS A 85 11.96 -14.93 32.41
N GLU A 86 11.49 -13.69 32.29
CA GLU A 86 12.01 -12.55 33.09
C GLU A 86 11.63 -12.67 34.57
N LYS A 87 10.45 -13.23 34.89
CA LYS A 87 10.08 -13.57 36.28
C LYS A 87 10.90 -14.74 36.84
N GLU A 88 11.26 -15.73 36.03
CA GLU A 88 12.12 -16.84 36.46
C GLU A 88 13.59 -16.40 36.63
N LEU A 89 14.11 -15.52 35.77
CA LEU A 89 15.45 -14.94 35.93
C LEU A 89 15.55 -13.96 37.12
N SER A 90 14.45 -13.28 37.49
CA SER A 90 14.42 -12.38 38.65
C SER A 90 14.21 -13.10 40.00
N LEU A 91 13.89 -14.40 39.99
CA LEU A 91 13.77 -15.24 41.19
C LEU A 91 15.05 -16.04 41.52
N SER A 92 16.07 -16.03 40.66
CA SER A 92 17.36 -16.72 40.88
C SER A 92 18.56 -15.80 41.18
N GLY A 93 18.34 -14.50 41.39
CA GLY A 93 19.41 -13.52 41.56
C GLY A 93 19.32 -12.69 42.85
N LYS A 94 19.40 -13.32 44.03
CA LYS A 94 19.64 -12.60 45.29
C LYS A 94 20.77 -13.26 46.09
N HIS A 95 21.99 -12.79 45.87
CA HIS A 95 23.04 -12.67 46.89
C HIS A 95 24.11 -11.65 46.44
N GLN A 96 23.96 -10.42 46.94
CA GLN A 96 25.00 -9.58 47.60
C GLN A 96 26.32 -9.24 46.85
N GLU A 97 26.54 -7.95 46.56
CA GLU A 97 27.54 -7.13 47.27
C GLU A 97 27.45 -5.62 46.95
N LEU A 98 27.75 -4.81 47.97
CA LEU A 98 27.78 -3.35 48.00
C LEU A 98 29.09 -2.82 47.40
N VAL A 99 29.07 -1.68 46.66
CA VAL A 99 29.94 -0.49 46.85
C VAL A 99 29.26 0.72 46.16
N GLY A 100 29.32 1.88 46.80
CA GLY A 100 28.68 3.16 46.42
C GLY A 100 29.41 4.02 45.37
N PRO A 101 29.05 5.33 45.26
CA PRO A 101 28.69 5.94 43.98
C PRO A 101 29.71 6.96 43.44
N HIS A 102 29.72 7.15 42.12
CA HIS A 102 30.22 8.40 41.52
C HIS A 102 29.35 8.84 40.33
N HIS A 103 29.32 10.16 40.20
CA HIS A 103 28.37 11.04 39.51
C HIS A 103 28.94 11.52 38.17
N ILE A 104 28.04 12.02 37.29
CA ILE A 104 28.27 13.07 36.25
C ILE A 104 28.94 12.55 34.94
N GLU A 105 28.50 12.80 33.70
CA GLU A 105 27.78 13.92 33.08
C GLU A 105 27.14 13.52 31.73
N HIS A 106 26.02 14.16 31.37
CA HIS A 106 25.43 14.20 30.03
C HIS A 106 26.25 15.10 29.09
N LYS A 107 26.29 14.78 27.79
CA LYS A 107 26.48 15.80 26.75
C LYS A 107 25.78 15.44 25.44
N GLU A 108 24.65 16.09 25.21
CA GLU A 108 24.05 16.32 23.90
C GLU A 108 24.92 17.31 23.11
N SER A 109 25.00 17.12 21.79
CA SER A 109 25.34 18.22 20.88
C SER A 109 24.49 18.16 19.63
N SER A 110 23.54 19.10 19.58
CA SER A 110 22.81 19.54 18.39
C SER A 110 23.75 20.21 17.39
N LYS A 111 23.51 20.04 16.09
CA LYS A 111 23.98 20.95 15.04
C LYS A 111 22.90 21.13 13.99
N ASP A 112 22.43 22.38 13.94
CA ASP A 112 21.62 22.99 12.89
C ASP A 112 22.36 23.02 11.54
N LEU A 113 21.62 22.97 10.43
CA LEU A 113 22.01 23.73 9.25
C LEU A 113 20.80 24.20 8.44
N GLU A 114 20.95 25.43 7.98
CA GLU A 114 19.98 26.39 7.45
C GLU A 114 19.43 26.07 6.06
N SER A 115 18.25 26.65 5.83
CA SER A 115 17.50 26.76 4.58
C SER A 115 18.12 27.78 3.60
N PHE A 116 18.08 27.47 2.30
CA PHE A 116 18.13 28.47 1.23
C PHE A 116 17.04 28.17 0.19
N HIS A 117 16.21 29.18 -0.08
CA HIS A 117 15.22 29.27 -1.16
C HIS A 117 15.87 29.93 -2.38
N GLU A 118 15.58 29.46 -3.59
CA GLU A 118 15.56 30.28 -4.80
C GLU A 118 14.68 29.61 -5.87
N GLU A 119 13.80 30.43 -6.48
CA GLU A 119 12.79 30.11 -7.50
C GLU A 119 13.43 29.87 -8.88
N LEU A 120 12.95 28.87 -9.65
CA LEU A 120 13.03 28.90 -11.11
C LEU A 120 12.03 27.96 -11.80
N GLY A 121 11.11 28.55 -12.56
CA GLY A 121 10.72 28.14 -13.91
C GLY A 121 9.94 26.82 -14.10
N ASP A 122 8.61 26.94 -14.09
CA ASP A 122 7.71 26.03 -14.81
C ASP A 122 8.00 26.08 -16.32
N GLU A 123 8.22 24.92 -16.94
CA GLU A 123 7.60 24.47 -18.19
C GLU A 123 8.22 23.12 -18.59
N TRP A 124 7.43 22.26 -19.24
CA TRP A 124 7.72 20.90 -19.73
C TRP A 124 7.54 19.75 -18.72
N SER A 125 6.29 19.30 -18.55
CA SER A 125 5.97 17.90 -18.20
C SER A 125 5.24 17.27 -19.39
N ASP A 126 5.80 16.19 -19.91
CA ASP A 126 5.08 15.21 -20.72
C ASP A 126 3.81 14.77 -19.96
N ASP A 127 2.77 14.44 -20.71
CA ASP A 127 1.43 14.05 -20.28
C ASP A 127 1.42 12.91 -19.21
N ASP A 128 1.64 13.25 -17.94
CA ASP A 128 1.24 12.44 -16.80
C ASP A 128 -0.26 12.67 -16.54
N ILE A 129 -1.06 12.02 -17.38
CA ILE A 129 -2.53 11.96 -17.43
C ILE A 129 -3.20 11.35 -16.16
N PHE A 130 -2.51 11.31 -15.01
CA PHE A 130 -3.08 10.78 -13.76
C PHE A 130 -2.97 11.67 -12.52
N GLU A 131 -2.78 12.98 -12.69
CA GLU A 131 -3.01 13.96 -11.61
C GLU A 131 -4.34 14.72 -11.74
N ILE A 132 -5.48 14.02 -11.85
CA ILE A 132 -6.77 14.64 -11.49
C ILE A 132 -7.65 13.62 -10.76
N LEU A 133 -7.52 13.57 -9.43
CA LEU A 133 -8.56 13.05 -8.54
C LEU A 133 -9.22 14.22 -7.81
N PRO A 134 -10.55 14.21 -7.59
CA PRO A 134 -11.23 15.28 -6.88
C PRO A 134 -10.80 15.27 -5.40
N HIS A 135 -10.15 16.34 -4.96
CA HIS A 135 -9.90 16.58 -3.54
C HIS A 135 -11.23 16.71 -2.78
N PRO A 136 -11.46 15.95 -1.70
CA PRO A 136 -12.54 16.26 -0.78
C PRO A 136 -12.18 17.55 -0.04
N LYS A 137 -13.00 18.59 -0.20
CA LYS A 137 -12.96 19.75 0.71
C LYS A 137 -13.38 19.28 2.11
N THR A 138 -12.41 18.86 2.92
CA THR A 138 -12.63 18.66 4.36
C THR A 138 -12.68 20.01 5.04
N SER A 139 -13.89 20.52 5.26
CA SER A 139 -14.15 21.45 6.36
C SER A 139 -14.26 20.65 7.66
N GLY A 140 -13.25 20.75 8.54
CA GLY A 140 -13.43 20.49 9.97
C GLY A 140 -12.50 19.46 10.64
N ILE A 141 -11.60 20.00 11.47
CA ILE A 141 -10.99 19.44 12.70
C ILE A 141 -9.93 18.32 12.52
N LYS A 142 -8.65 18.73 12.58
CA LYS A 142 -7.47 17.86 12.78
C LYS A 142 -7.22 17.62 14.29
N PRO A 143 -6.89 16.40 14.75
CA PRO A 143 -6.09 16.20 15.95
C PRO A 143 -4.60 16.12 15.57
N ALA A 144 -3.75 16.80 16.35
CA ALA A 144 -2.31 16.88 16.14
C ALA A 144 -1.58 15.65 16.71
N ILE A 145 -0.85 14.92 15.86
CA ILE A 145 0.34 14.16 16.26
C ILE A 145 1.37 14.37 15.14
N ALA A 146 2.35 15.23 15.40
CA ALA A 146 3.51 15.40 14.53
C ALA A 146 4.60 14.42 15.00
N VAL A 147 5.01 13.51 14.12
CA VAL A 147 6.28 12.80 14.22
C VAL A 147 7.10 13.22 13.03
N ALA A 148 8.21 13.91 13.29
CA ALA A 148 9.19 14.28 12.29
C ALA A 148 10.02 13.04 11.92
N SER A 149 10.05 12.68 10.65
CA SER A 149 11.03 11.73 10.10
C SER A 149 11.52 12.27 8.76
N GLY A 150 12.80 12.64 8.71
CA GLY A 150 13.49 13.06 7.48
C GLY A 150 13.51 11.91 6.47
N GLY A 151 12.94 12.15 5.30
CA GLY A 151 12.91 11.21 4.19
C GLY A 151 14.13 11.36 3.28
N PHE A 152 14.75 10.23 2.94
CA PHE A 152 15.62 10.10 1.79
C PHE A 152 14.73 9.91 0.55
N SER A 153 14.83 10.81 -0.44
CA SER A 153 14.05 10.75 -1.68
C SER A 153 14.63 9.74 -2.67
N ILE A 154 13.77 8.88 -3.23
CA ILE A 154 14.09 7.94 -4.33
C ILE A 154 13.79 8.63 -5.66
N PRO A 155 14.58 8.42 -6.74
CA PRO A 155 14.32 9.01 -8.05
C PRO A 155 12.94 8.57 -8.61
N GLY A 156 12.13 9.54 -9.05
CA GLY A 156 10.80 9.30 -9.65
C GLY A 156 9.59 9.69 -8.80
N SER A 157 9.77 10.36 -7.66
CA SER A 157 8.67 10.92 -6.85
C SER A 157 8.71 12.44 -6.91
N VAL A 158 7.75 13.06 -7.63
CA VAL A 158 7.56 14.52 -7.62
C VAL A 158 6.70 14.89 -6.42
N GLN A 159 7.25 15.68 -5.49
CA GLN A 159 6.47 16.41 -4.48
C GLN A 159 6.22 17.83 -5.01
N THR A 160 4.98 18.16 -5.36
CA THR A 160 4.60 19.52 -5.76
C THR A 160 4.37 20.40 -4.52
N HIS A 161 5.18 21.45 -4.37
CA HIS A 161 4.85 22.61 -3.54
C HIS A 161 4.04 23.58 -4.43
N ILE A 162 2.83 23.94 -4.02
CA ILE A 162 1.97 24.87 -4.76
C ILE A 162 1.89 26.21 -4.02
N ASP A 163 2.46 27.24 -4.65
CA ASP A 163 2.17 28.65 -4.38
C ASP A 163 0.81 29.03 -4.96
N ALA A 164 0.04 29.80 -4.19
CA ALA A 164 -1.34 30.15 -4.50
C ALA A 164 -1.43 31.49 -5.22
N HIS A 165 -1.82 31.52 -6.50
CA HIS A 165 -2.46 32.70 -7.12
C HIS A 165 -3.32 32.34 -8.35
N VAL A 166 -4.66 32.53 -8.20
CA VAL A 166 -5.66 33.09 -9.14
C VAL A 166 -5.80 32.41 -10.54
N GLU A 167 -6.96 31.97 -11.04
CA GLU A 167 -8.18 32.74 -11.32
C GLU A 167 -9.36 31.78 -11.63
N GLN A 168 -10.56 32.14 -11.20
CA GLN A 168 -11.80 31.38 -11.37
C GLN A 168 -12.33 31.52 -12.80
N ASP A 169 -12.78 30.40 -13.38
CA ASP A 169 -13.78 30.48 -14.45
C ASP A 169 -14.98 29.57 -14.20
N VAL A 170 -16.13 30.16 -14.51
CA VAL A 170 -17.46 29.88 -13.98
C VAL A 170 -18.25 29.11 -15.02
N ALA A 171 -18.73 27.91 -14.65
CA ALA A 171 -20.06 27.38 -14.96
C ALA A 171 -20.05 25.84 -15.07
N VAL A 172 -20.42 25.14 -13.99
CA VAL A 172 -21.48 24.10 -13.94
C VAL A 172 -21.77 23.83 -12.44
N ASP A 173 -22.34 24.81 -11.73
CA ASP A 173 -22.69 24.63 -10.30
C ASP A 173 -24.08 25.20 -9.99
N LYS A 174 -25.06 24.72 -10.74
CA LYS A 174 -26.49 24.96 -10.48
C LYS A 174 -27.28 23.69 -10.72
N LEU A 175 -27.27 22.80 -9.73
CA LEU A 175 -28.36 21.88 -9.42
C LEU A 175 -27.98 21.14 -8.13
N TYR A 176 -28.22 21.76 -6.98
CA TYR A 176 -28.64 21.16 -5.69
C TYR A 176 -28.71 22.28 -4.63
N SER A 177 -29.65 23.22 -4.81
CA SER A 177 -30.11 24.06 -3.69
C SER A 177 -31.07 23.24 -2.83
N VAL A 178 -30.56 22.61 -1.77
CA VAL A 178 -31.42 21.97 -0.76
C VAL A 178 -31.85 23.01 0.27
N VAL A 179 -33.16 23.15 0.37
CA VAL A 179 -33.95 23.93 1.30
C VAL A 179 -33.49 23.70 2.74
N GLY A 180 -33.10 24.78 3.42
CA GLY A 180 -32.80 24.77 4.85
C GLY A 180 -34.07 24.55 5.67
N PHE A 181 -34.26 23.34 6.18
CA PHE A 181 -35.16 23.09 7.30
C PHE A 181 -34.37 23.25 8.60
N GLY A 182 -34.76 24.25 9.40
CA GLY A 182 -34.21 24.47 10.73
C GLY A 182 -34.53 23.30 11.66
N LEU A 183 -33.51 22.77 12.32
CA LEU A 183 -33.65 21.77 13.38
C LEU A 183 -33.98 22.48 14.71
N PRO A 184 -34.84 21.92 15.58
CA PRO A 184 -35.01 22.42 16.92
C PRO A 184 -33.76 22.09 17.76
N ALA A 185 -33.42 22.99 18.68
CA ALA A 185 -32.32 22.81 19.63
C ALA A 185 -32.47 21.48 20.40
N THR A 186 -31.43 20.64 20.36
CA THR A 186 -31.35 19.41 21.14
C THR A 186 -30.45 19.62 22.34
N ASP A 187 -31.03 19.49 23.52
CA ASP A 187 -30.40 19.54 24.84
C ASP A 187 -29.30 18.47 24.97
N ARG A 188 -28.11 18.85 25.48
CA ARG A 188 -27.07 17.91 25.86
C ARG A 188 -27.42 17.32 27.24
N GLY A 189 -28.43 16.47 27.24
CA GLY A 189 -28.73 15.60 28.37
C GLY A 189 -27.68 14.49 28.47
N ASN A 190 -26.89 14.51 29.55
CA ASN A 190 -26.07 13.40 30.00
C ASN A 190 -26.96 12.17 30.27
N THR A 191 -27.10 11.28 29.30
CA THR A 191 -27.51 9.88 29.54
C THR A 191 -26.42 8.97 29.00
N THR A 192 -25.40 8.75 29.83
CA THR A 192 -24.55 7.57 29.74
C THR A 192 -25.43 6.34 29.90
N HIS A 193 -25.93 5.79 28.79
CA HIS A 193 -26.42 4.43 28.73
C HIS A 193 -25.20 3.51 28.89
N VAL A 194 -24.87 3.20 30.14
CA VAL A 194 -23.97 2.09 30.46
C VAL A 194 -24.77 0.81 30.26
N GLU A 195 -24.83 0.35 29.00
CA GLU A 195 -25.31 -0.99 28.69
C GLU A 195 -24.38 -1.99 29.40
N HIS A 196 -24.93 -2.73 30.35
CA HIS A 196 -24.21 -3.76 31.07
C HIS A 196 -23.96 -4.94 30.10
N PHE A 197 -22.74 -5.03 29.58
CA PHE A 197 -22.34 -6.06 28.64
C PHE A 197 -22.32 -7.44 29.29
N LYS A 198 -23.03 -8.41 28.68
CA LYS A 198 -22.93 -9.82 29.05
C LYS A 198 -21.61 -10.38 28.55
N MET A 199 -20.81 -10.90 29.47
CA MET A 199 -19.64 -11.72 29.16
C MET A 199 -20.11 -12.94 28.33
N VAL A 200 -19.56 -13.11 27.13
CA VAL A 200 -19.88 -14.25 26.26
C VAL A 200 -19.22 -15.49 26.85
N GLU A 201 -20.02 -16.47 27.28
CA GLU A 201 -19.52 -17.76 27.71
C GLU A 201 -19.19 -18.61 26.48
N PHE A 202 -17.92 -18.95 26.34
CA PHE A 202 -17.41 -19.83 25.29
C PHE A 202 -17.32 -21.27 25.81
N ASN A 203 -17.58 -22.22 24.91
CA ASN A 203 -17.50 -23.64 25.24
C ASN A 203 -16.06 -24.17 25.24
N SER A 204 -15.12 -23.45 24.61
CA SER A 204 -13.71 -23.82 24.50
C SER A 204 -12.78 -22.64 24.82
N SER A 205 -11.61 -22.95 25.39
CA SER A 205 -10.51 -21.99 25.60
C SER A 205 -9.99 -21.41 24.28
N TYR A 206 -10.05 -22.17 23.18
CA TYR A 206 -9.64 -21.72 21.83
C TYR A 206 -10.54 -20.63 21.28
N SER A 207 -11.84 -20.73 21.55
CA SER A 207 -12.81 -19.71 21.13
C SER A 207 -12.52 -18.34 21.75
N LYS A 208 -11.88 -18.30 22.93
CA LYS A 208 -11.43 -17.03 23.55
C LYS A 208 -10.26 -16.40 22.80
N PHE A 209 -9.35 -17.21 22.24
CA PHE A 209 -8.22 -16.69 21.45
C PHE A 209 -8.64 -16.21 20.06
N LEU A 210 -9.67 -16.84 19.49
CA LEU A 210 -10.21 -16.48 18.18
C LEU A 210 -11.33 -15.45 18.26
N SER A 211 -11.83 -15.08 19.44
CA SER A 211 -12.94 -14.14 19.55
C SER A 211 -12.60 -12.79 18.94
N ILE A 212 -13.50 -12.26 18.11
CA ILE A 212 -13.40 -10.87 17.66
C ILE A 212 -13.69 -9.93 18.85
N PRO A 213 -13.00 -8.77 18.95
CA PRO A 213 -13.32 -7.76 19.94
C PRO A 213 -14.80 -7.33 19.88
N GLN A 214 -15.42 -7.07 21.03
CA GLN A 214 -16.82 -6.62 21.04
C GLN A 214 -17.01 -5.27 20.34
N ASP A 215 -16.00 -4.40 20.38
CA ASP A 215 -16.01 -3.11 19.67
C ASP A 215 -16.05 -3.28 18.14
N TRP A 216 -15.78 -4.49 17.63
CA TRP A 216 -15.89 -4.85 16.22
C TRP A 216 -17.29 -5.34 15.82
N ILE A 217 -18.27 -5.24 16.72
CA ILE A 217 -19.66 -5.58 16.47
C ILE A 217 -20.52 -4.33 16.61
N PHE A 218 -21.29 -4.02 15.57
CA PHE A 218 -22.27 -2.95 15.61
C PHE A 218 -23.62 -3.49 16.11
N VAL A 219 -23.91 -3.25 17.40
CA VAL A 219 -25.06 -3.83 18.12
C VAL A 219 -26.43 -3.41 17.53
N SER A 220 -26.51 -2.25 16.87
CA SER A 220 -27.77 -1.67 16.38
C SER A 220 -28.33 -2.28 15.09
N LEU A 221 -27.83 -3.42 14.62
CA LEU A 221 -28.33 -4.06 13.40
C LEU A 221 -29.62 -4.83 13.66
N LEU A 222 -30.66 -4.53 12.87
CA LEU A 222 -31.97 -5.15 12.96
C LEU A 222 -31.88 -6.68 12.90
N ASN A 223 -32.61 -7.37 13.79
CA ASN A 223 -32.71 -8.84 13.85
C ASN A 223 -33.04 -9.52 12.50
N LEU A 224 -33.72 -8.81 11.60
CA LEU A 224 -34.01 -9.27 10.24
C LEU A 224 -32.73 -9.49 9.42
N LYS A 225 -31.76 -8.57 9.50
CA LYS A 225 -30.50 -8.65 8.76
C LYS A 225 -29.56 -9.71 9.32
N MET A 226 -29.59 -9.90 10.64
CA MET A 226 -28.92 -11.04 11.27
C MET A 226 -29.44 -12.38 10.75
N ARG A 227 -30.76 -12.50 10.49
CA ARG A 227 -31.34 -13.72 9.91
C ARG A 227 -30.92 -13.93 8.46
N GLU A 228 -30.90 -12.87 7.64
CA GLU A 228 -30.39 -12.91 6.26
C GLU A 228 -28.91 -13.34 6.26
N MET A 229 -28.07 -12.72 7.09
CA MET A 229 -26.65 -13.06 7.17
C MET A 229 -26.41 -14.49 7.65
N LYS A 230 -27.22 -15.00 8.59
CA LYS A 230 -27.16 -16.42 8.99
C LYS A 230 -27.40 -17.39 7.84
N GLN A 231 -28.17 -17.00 6.82
CA GLN A 231 -28.39 -17.82 5.62
C GLN A 231 -27.24 -17.71 4.62
N MET A 232 -26.60 -16.54 4.53
CA MET A 232 -25.45 -16.30 3.65
C MET A 232 -24.11 -16.76 4.25
N PHE A 233 -24.06 -17.04 5.55
CA PHE A 233 -22.83 -17.38 6.25
C PHE A 233 -22.24 -18.70 5.71
N PRO A 234 -20.99 -18.67 5.18
CA PRO A 234 -20.39 -19.83 4.55
C PRO A 234 -19.85 -20.78 5.64
N THR A 235 -20.73 -21.61 6.19
CA THR A 235 -20.42 -22.47 7.35
C THR A 235 -19.31 -23.47 7.04
N GLU A 236 -19.37 -24.15 5.89
CA GLU A 236 -18.34 -25.11 5.49
C GLU A 236 -16.97 -24.45 5.31
N TRP A 237 -16.94 -23.22 4.79
CA TRP A 237 -15.71 -22.43 4.67
C TRP A 237 -15.18 -22.02 6.04
N TYR A 238 -16.04 -21.56 6.95
CA TYR A 238 -15.66 -21.21 8.32
C TYR A 238 -14.98 -22.40 9.02
N GLU A 239 -15.61 -23.56 8.99
CA GLU A 239 -15.08 -24.79 9.59
C GLU A 239 -13.75 -25.17 8.93
N PHE A 240 -13.67 -25.11 7.60
CA PHE A 240 -12.44 -25.38 6.88
C PHE A 240 -11.29 -24.44 7.25
N VAL A 241 -11.52 -23.12 7.31
CA VAL A 241 -10.49 -22.14 7.70
C VAL A 241 -9.97 -22.42 9.11
N LEU A 242 -10.85 -22.75 10.06
CA LEU A 242 -10.42 -23.12 11.40
C LEU A 242 -9.54 -24.38 11.40
N THR A 243 -9.85 -25.37 10.55
CA THR A 243 -9.05 -26.61 10.47
C THR A 243 -7.62 -26.37 9.97
N GLN A 244 -7.37 -25.27 9.25
CA GLN A 244 -6.03 -24.93 8.75
C GLN A 244 -5.16 -24.19 9.77
N LEU A 245 -5.70 -23.77 10.91
CA LEU A 245 -4.95 -23.04 11.92
C LEU A 245 -4.06 -23.98 12.75
N ASP A 246 -2.77 -23.65 12.81
CA ASP A 246 -1.78 -24.40 13.59
C ASP A 246 -1.66 -23.91 15.05
N PHE A 247 -2.31 -24.64 15.95
CA PHE A 247 -2.22 -24.40 17.39
C PHE A 247 -1.15 -25.21 18.13
N HIS A 248 -0.16 -25.79 17.44
CA HIS A 248 0.91 -26.56 18.09
C HIS A 248 1.71 -25.78 19.15
N HIS A 249 1.60 -24.45 19.17
CA HIS A 249 2.17 -23.58 20.19
C HIS A 249 1.44 -23.64 21.55
N LEU A 250 0.18 -24.05 21.58
CA LEU A 250 -0.61 -24.22 22.81
C LEU A 250 -0.36 -25.62 23.38
N SER A 251 0.05 -25.72 24.64
CA SER A 251 0.60 -26.96 25.23
C SER A 251 -0.38 -28.15 25.39
N GLU A 252 -1.66 -27.99 25.05
CA GLU A 252 -2.70 -29.01 25.21
C GLU A 252 -3.14 -29.62 23.85
N LYS A 253 -3.49 -30.91 23.86
CA LYS A 253 -3.75 -31.74 22.67
C LYS A 253 -4.61 -31.02 21.60
N PRO A 254 -4.04 -30.66 20.43
CA PRO A 254 -4.66 -29.72 19.50
C PRO A 254 -5.91 -30.26 18.78
N SER A 255 -6.03 -31.57 18.57
CA SER A 255 -7.10 -32.15 17.75
C SER A 255 -8.48 -32.17 18.42
N ALA A 256 -8.57 -32.47 19.72
CA ALA A 256 -9.85 -32.54 20.42
C ALA A 256 -10.46 -31.15 20.66
N LEU A 257 -9.60 -30.15 20.92
CA LEU A 257 -10.02 -28.80 21.26
C LEU A 257 -10.40 -27.96 20.03
N LEU A 258 -9.81 -28.28 18.87
CA LEU A 258 -10.20 -27.72 17.58
C LEU A 258 -11.61 -28.15 17.16
N GLU A 259 -11.95 -29.43 17.36
CA GLU A 259 -13.32 -29.90 17.16
C GLU A 259 -14.33 -29.21 18.09
N GLU A 260 -13.95 -28.91 19.34
CA GLU A 260 -14.80 -28.17 20.28
C GLU A 260 -14.98 -26.70 19.88
N GLY A 261 -13.92 -26.04 19.39
CA GLY A 261 -13.98 -24.66 18.87
C GLY A 261 -14.81 -24.54 17.59
N ILE A 262 -14.71 -25.53 16.70
CA ILE A 262 -15.54 -25.63 15.48
C ILE A 262 -17.02 -25.77 15.84
N ARG A 263 -17.34 -26.55 16.88
CA ARG A 263 -18.72 -26.75 17.36
C ARG A 263 -19.24 -25.61 18.23
N ASP A 264 -18.43 -24.60 18.55
CA ASP A 264 -18.82 -23.49 19.41
C ASP A 264 -19.77 -22.53 18.68
N SER A 265 -21.06 -22.65 19.00
CA SER A 265 -22.10 -21.78 18.44
C SER A 265 -21.91 -20.32 18.81
N SER A 266 -21.33 -20.02 19.97
CA SER A 266 -21.11 -18.65 20.45
C SER A 266 -20.06 -17.94 19.61
N LEU A 267 -18.94 -18.62 19.30
CA LEU A 267 -17.90 -18.08 18.43
C LEU A 267 -18.43 -17.81 17.02
N ARG A 268 -19.17 -18.78 16.47
CA ARG A 268 -19.80 -18.62 15.15
C ARG A 268 -20.77 -17.45 15.13
N ASP A 269 -21.63 -17.33 16.13
CA ASP A 269 -22.60 -16.23 16.23
C ASP A 269 -21.89 -14.85 16.35
N LEU A 270 -20.74 -14.76 17.02
CA LEU A 270 -19.93 -13.54 17.05
C LEU A 270 -19.39 -13.17 15.66
N TYR A 271 -18.79 -14.13 14.94
CA TYR A 271 -18.32 -13.87 13.58
C TYR A 271 -19.46 -13.44 12.65
N ILE A 272 -20.63 -14.07 12.76
CA ILE A 272 -21.80 -13.65 11.99
C ILE A 272 -22.17 -12.19 12.31
N GLN A 273 -22.14 -11.77 13.57
CA GLN A 273 -22.42 -10.38 13.96
C GLN A 273 -21.39 -9.39 13.41
N GLY A 274 -20.10 -9.70 13.55
CA GLY A 274 -19.02 -8.85 13.03
C GLY A 274 -19.08 -8.73 11.50
N LEU A 275 -19.26 -9.85 10.80
CA LEU A 275 -19.41 -9.87 9.34
C LEU A 275 -20.65 -9.09 8.90
N THR A 276 -21.79 -9.25 9.59
CA THR A 276 -23.00 -8.46 9.32
C THR A 276 -22.68 -6.97 9.41
N SER A 277 -21.99 -6.56 10.48
CA SER A 277 -21.67 -5.15 10.72
C SER A 277 -20.86 -4.53 9.59
N ILE A 278 -19.81 -5.22 9.16
CA ILE A 278 -18.91 -4.74 8.09
C ILE A 278 -19.59 -4.84 6.72
N TYR A 279 -20.28 -5.95 6.44
CA TYR A 279 -20.97 -6.16 5.16
C TYR A 279 -21.98 -5.05 4.87
N TYR A 280 -22.83 -4.72 5.84
CA TYR A 280 -23.83 -3.65 5.68
C TYR A 280 -23.21 -2.25 5.73
N ALA A 281 -22.01 -2.07 6.29
CA ALA A 281 -21.27 -0.81 6.17
C ALA A 281 -20.78 -0.55 4.74
N PHE A 282 -20.37 -1.59 4.02
CA PHE A 282 -20.01 -1.48 2.61
C PHE A 282 -21.25 -1.42 1.71
N PHE A 283 -22.06 -2.47 1.70
CA PHE A 283 -23.11 -2.65 0.68
C PHE A 283 -24.43 -1.95 1.02
N GLY A 284 -24.58 -1.40 2.23
CA GLY A 284 -25.84 -0.82 2.68
C GLY A 284 -26.94 -1.87 2.89
N MET A 285 -28.14 -1.40 3.26
CA MET A 285 -29.26 -2.27 3.66
C MET A 285 -29.98 -2.95 2.49
N GLU A 286 -29.80 -2.43 1.28
CA GLU A 286 -30.40 -2.94 0.06
C GLU A 286 -29.51 -4.00 -0.57
N ASN A 287 -30.08 -5.13 -0.99
CA ASN A 287 -29.30 -6.21 -1.60
C ASN A 287 -29.08 -6.01 -3.12
N SER A 288 -29.01 -4.77 -3.59
CA SER A 288 -28.76 -4.46 -5.01
C SER A 288 -27.33 -4.82 -5.39
N SER A 289 -27.12 -5.33 -6.61
CA SER A 289 -25.76 -5.57 -7.11
C SER A 289 -24.99 -4.25 -7.19
N PRO A 290 -23.74 -4.21 -6.71
CA PRO A 290 -22.94 -3.00 -6.78
C PRO A 290 -22.69 -2.60 -8.24
N SER A 291 -22.56 -1.31 -8.51
CA SER A 291 -22.06 -0.84 -9.81
C SER A 291 -20.53 -0.87 -9.84
N SER A 292 -19.93 -0.90 -11.03
CA SER A 292 -18.47 -0.81 -11.19
C SER A 292 -17.89 0.49 -10.61
N ALA A 293 -18.61 1.61 -10.77
CA ALA A 293 -18.25 2.88 -10.14
C ALA A 293 -18.28 2.82 -8.60
N TRP A 294 -19.23 2.08 -8.03
CA TRP A 294 -19.26 1.87 -6.59
C TRP A 294 -18.09 0.99 -6.14
N LEU A 295 -17.77 -0.11 -6.85
CA LEU A 295 -16.62 -0.96 -6.52
C LEU A 295 -15.32 -0.17 -6.55
N PHE A 296 -15.12 0.65 -7.58
CA PHE A 296 -13.96 1.51 -7.70
C PHE A 296 -13.85 2.46 -6.51
N ARG A 297 -14.92 3.19 -6.17
CA ARG A 297 -14.92 4.11 -5.02
C ARG A 297 -14.66 3.39 -3.70
N ALA A 298 -15.29 2.23 -3.48
CA ALA A 298 -15.07 1.44 -2.28
C ALA A 298 -13.63 0.90 -2.17
N TYR A 299 -13.00 0.53 -3.30
CA TYR A 299 -11.59 0.13 -3.35
C TYR A 299 -10.65 1.26 -2.89
N LEU A 300 -10.97 2.50 -3.28
CA LEU A 300 -10.29 3.72 -2.82
C LEU A 300 -10.58 4.07 -1.35
N GLY A 301 -11.50 3.37 -0.68
CA GLY A 301 -11.99 3.68 0.66
C GLY A 301 -13.09 4.76 0.70
N GLY A 302 -13.55 5.24 -0.45
CA GLY A 302 -14.59 6.26 -0.61
C GLY A 302 -16.02 5.69 -0.58
N ILE A 303 -16.41 5.07 0.53
CA ILE A 303 -17.75 4.49 0.70
C ILE A 303 -18.77 5.60 1.07
N PRO A 304 -19.99 5.61 0.52
CA PRO A 304 -21.03 6.58 0.89
C PRO A 304 -21.33 6.54 2.39
N TRP A 305 -21.55 7.72 2.99
CA TRP A 305 -21.84 7.82 4.43
C TRP A 305 -23.07 6.99 4.82
N SER A 306 -22.91 6.24 5.91
CA SER A 306 -23.98 5.55 6.61
C SER A 306 -23.63 5.47 8.09
N ILE A 307 -24.62 5.23 8.95
CA ILE A 307 -24.40 5.05 10.39
C ILE A 307 -23.44 3.87 10.64
N SER A 308 -23.57 2.78 9.87
CA SER A 308 -22.68 1.64 9.94
C SER A 308 -21.25 1.98 9.50
N LEU A 309 -21.09 2.83 8.48
CA LEU A 309 -19.77 3.29 8.06
C LEU A 309 -19.13 4.20 9.11
N ASP A 310 -19.89 5.12 9.71
CA ASP A 310 -19.41 6.01 10.77
C ASP A 310 -18.87 5.24 11.99
N TRP A 311 -19.58 4.18 12.37
CA TRP A 311 -19.09 3.24 13.38
C TRP A 311 -17.80 2.51 12.92
N LEU A 312 -17.74 2.04 11.68
CA LEU A 312 -16.60 1.32 11.15
C LEU A 312 -15.36 2.22 11.07
N THR A 313 -15.50 3.46 10.59
CA THR A 313 -14.41 4.44 10.53
C THR A 313 -13.97 4.93 11.91
N GLY A 314 -14.86 4.89 12.91
CA GLY A 314 -14.52 5.07 14.32
C GLY A 314 -13.55 4.00 14.87
N ASN A 315 -13.43 2.86 14.19
CA ASN A 315 -12.50 1.77 14.51
C ASN A 315 -11.44 1.63 13.39
N PRO A 316 -10.34 2.42 13.41
CA PRO A 316 -9.41 2.51 12.28
C PRO A 316 -8.76 1.16 11.94
N GLU A 317 -8.43 0.34 12.94
CA GLU A 317 -7.89 -1.01 12.71
C GLU A 317 -8.90 -1.88 11.93
N LEU A 318 -10.16 -1.90 12.36
CA LEU A 318 -11.20 -2.71 11.72
C LEU A 318 -11.50 -2.21 10.31
N PHE A 319 -11.54 -0.88 10.12
CA PHE A 319 -11.71 -0.28 8.80
C PHE A 319 -10.60 -0.71 7.84
N GLN A 320 -9.33 -0.69 8.28
CA GLN A 320 -8.21 -1.15 7.46
C GLN A 320 -8.30 -2.64 7.13
N LEU A 321 -8.72 -3.49 8.07
CA LEU A 321 -8.95 -4.92 7.80
C LEU A 321 -10.10 -5.16 6.81
N ALA A 322 -11.18 -4.39 6.94
CA ALA A 322 -12.32 -4.48 6.04
C ALA A 322 -11.97 -3.99 4.63
N LEU A 323 -11.21 -2.90 4.53
CA LEU A 323 -10.71 -2.38 3.25
C LEU A 323 -9.72 -3.36 2.61
N LYS A 324 -8.82 -3.97 3.40
CA LYS A 324 -7.92 -5.03 2.95
C LYS A 324 -8.71 -6.22 2.39
N ALA A 325 -9.71 -6.71 3.12
CA ALA A 325 -10.57 -7.78 2.65
C ALA A 325 -11.27 -7.40 1.33
N PHE A 326 -11.79 -6.17 1.22
CA PHE A 326 -12.42 -5.68 0.00
C PHE A 326 -11.45 -5.68 -1.19
N ARG A 327 -10.22 -5.19 -0.99
CA ARG A 327 -9.17 -5.18 -2.01
C ARG A 327 -8.76 -6.60 -2.42
N TYR A 328 -8.68 -7.54 -1.48
CA TYR A 328 -8.41 -8.96 -1.76
C TYR A 328 -9.54 -9.59 -2.58
N THR A 329 -10.80 -9.31 -2.24
CA THR A 329 -11.95 -9.76 -3.03
C THR A 329 -11.92 -9.20 -4.43
N PHE A 330 -11.53 -7.93 -4.59
CA PHE A 330 -11.37 -7.32 -5.90
C PHE A 330 -10.28 -8.00 -6.73
N LYS A 331 -9.11 -8.27 -6.13
CA LYS A 331 -8.05 -9.02 -6.80
C LYS A 331 -8.52 -10.42 -7.18
N LEU A 332 -9.22 -11.12 -6.28
CA LEU A 332 -9.79 -12.44 -6.54
C LEU A 332 -10.80 -12.42 -7.70
N MET A 333 -11.62 -11.38 -7.82
CA MET A 333 -12.54 -11.22 -8.97
C MET A 333 -11.77 -11.09 -10.29
N VAL A 334 -10.69 -10.31 -10.31
CA VAL A 334 -9.82 -10.14 -11.49
C VAL A 334 -9.12 -11.45 -11.84
N ASP A 335 -8.61 -12.17 -10.85
CA ASP A 335 -7.92 -13.45 -11.05
C ASP A 335 -8.87 -14.53 -11.51
N LYS A 336 -10.08 -14.63 -10.93
CA LYS A 336 -11.10 -15.57 -11.39
C LYS A 336 -11.50 -15.34 -12.85
N ALA A 337 -11.59 -14.08 -13.26
CA ALA A 337 -11.89 -13.73 -14.64
C ALA A 337 -10.74 -14.07 -15.61
N SER A 338 -9.50 -14.06 -15.12
CA SER A 338 -8.29 -14.27 -15.94
C SER A 338 -7.84 -15.73 -15.98
N LEU A 339 -7.91 -16.43 -14.85
CA LEU A 339 -7.38 -17.78 -14.61
C LEU A 339 -8.47 -18.86 -14.57
N GLY A 340 -9.73 -18.47 -14.34
CA GLY A 340 -10.87 -19.37 -14.18
C GLY A 340 -11.45 -19.36 -12.75
N PRO A 341 -12.62 -19.97 -12.54
CA PRO A 341 -13.25 -20.03 -11.22
C PRO A 341 -12.40 -20.87 -10.25
N VAL A 342 -12.48 -20.52 -8.96
CA VAL A 342 -11.84 -21.31 -7.89
C VAL A 342 -12.56 -22.65 -7.75
N GLU A 343 -11.79 -23.74 -7.84
CA GLU A 343 -12.27 -25.12 -7.85
C GLU A 343 -12.62 -25.62 -6.45
N ASP A 344 -11.80 -25.30 -5.44
CA ASP A 344 -11.99 -25.77 -4.07
C ASP A 344 -11.54 -24.78 -2.97
N PHE A 345 -11.81 -25.13 -1.71
CA PHE A 345 -11.44 -24.28 -0.57
C PHE A 345 -9.93 -24.18 -0.35
N LYS A 346 -9.15 -25.19 -0.74
CA LYS A 346 -7.70 -25.16 -0.58
C LYS A 346 -7.08 -24.19 -1.56
N GLU A 347 -7.55 -24.18 -2.80
CA GLU A 347 -7.17 -23.20 -3.81
C GLU A 347 -7.52 -21.78 -3.34
N LEU A 348 -8.71 -21.57 -2.76
CA LEU A 348 -9.07 -20.26 -2.19
C LEU A 348 -8.10 -19.81 -1.09
N ILE A 349 -7.70 -20.71 -0.18
CA ILE A 349 -6.70 -20.38 0.84
C ILE A 349 -5.36 -20.02 0.20
N ASN A 350 -4.90 -20.78 -0.79
CA ASN A 350 -3.64 -20.49 -1.46
C ASN A 350 -3.63 -19.07 -2.06
N TYR A 351 -4.70 -18.65 -2.75
CA TYR A 351 -4.82 -17.27 -3.24
C TYR A 351 -4.73 -16.25 -2.11
N LEU A 352 -5.45 -16.46 -1.00
CA LEU A 352 -5.47 -15.50 0.11
C LEU A 352 -4.15 -15.42 0.87
N GLU A 353 -3.46 -16.55 1.02
CA GLU A 353 -2.11 -16.60 1.59
C GLU A 353 -1.09 -15.92 0.67
N GLU A 354 -1.16 -16.15 -0.64
CA GLU A 354 -0.33 -15.45 -1.62
C GLU A 354 -0.58 -13.94 -1.55
N TYR A 355 -1.84 -13.50 -1.51
CA TYR A 355 -2.16 -12.07 -1.40
C TYR A 355 -1.60 -11.44 -0.12
N ASP A 356 -1.58 -12.18 1.00
CA ASP A 356 -1.06 -11.71 2.28
C ASP A 356 0.46 -11.62 2.30
N ASN A 357 1.14 -12.65 1.80
CA ASN A 357 2.58 -12.78 1.89
C ASN A 357 3.30 -12.05 0.74
N ASP A 358 2.82 -12.21 -0.49
CA ASP A 358 3.57 -11.88 -1.70
C ASP A 358 3.06 -10.64 -2.44
N TRP A 359 1.82 -10.23 -2.19
CA TRP A 359 1.21 -9.06 -2.86
C TRP A 359 1.05 -7.83 -1.96
N TYR A 360 1.35 -6.65 -2.48
CA TYR A 360 0.75 -5.41 -1.98
C TYR A 360 -0.46 -5.06 -2.84
N ILE A 361 -1.66 -5.00 -2.24
CA ILE A 361 -2.91 -4.68 -2.96
C ILE A 361 -3.47 -3.38 -2.36
N GLY A 362 -3.33 -2.28 -3.10
CA GLY A 362 -3.66 -0.95 -2.58
C GLY A 362 -3.56 0.14 -3.63
N LEU A 363 -3.34 1.37 -3.19
CA LEU A 363 -3.19 2.51 -4.09
C LEU A 363 -1.71 2.81 -4.33
N VAL A 364 -1.39 3.31 -5.52
CA VAL A 364 -0.03 3.81 -5.82
C VAL A 364 0.34 4.99 -4.92
N SER A 365 -0.66 5.75 -4.46
CA SER A 365 -0.48 6.87 -3.53
C SER A 365 -0.31 6.45 -2.06
N ASP A 366 -0.49 5.17 -1.72
CA ASP A 366 -0.37 4.69 -0.34
C ASP A 366 1.12 4.70 0.06
N SER A 367 1.42 5.12 1.29
CA SER A 367 2.80 5.10 1.81
C SER A 367 3.37 3.67 1.86
N GLU A 368 2.49 2.71 2.09
CA GLU A 368 2.77 1.29 2.17
C GLU A 368 3.10 0.69 0.79
N TRP A 369 2.66 1.32 -0.31
CA TRP A 369 3.10 0.95 -1.66
C TRP A 369 4.61 1.19 -1.80
N GLN A 370 5.07 2.38 -1.40
CA GLN A 370 6.50 2.73 -1.44
C GLN A 370 7.31 1.80 -0.53
N GLN A 371 6.79 1.49 0.67
CA GLN A 371 7.42 0.52 1.57
C GLN A 371 7.48 -0.88 0.96
N ALA A 372 6.42 -1.34 0.27
CA ALA A 372 6.41 -2.64 -0.40
C ALA A 372 7.45 -2.72 -1.53
N VAL A 373 7.63 -1.64 -2.30
CA VAL A 373 8.70 -1.54 -3.31
C VAL A 373 10.08 -1.63 -2.66
N LEU A 374 10.31 -0.89 -1.57
CA LEU A 374 11.57 -0.92 -0.82
C LEU A 374 11.86 -2.28 -0.18
N GLN A 375 10.82 -3.01 0.22
CA GLN A 375 10.90 -4.36 0.76
C GLN A 375 11.01 -5.43 -0.34
N GLU A 376 11.10 -5.02 -1.61
CA GLU A 376 11.21 -5.93 -2.75
C GLU A 376 10.06 -6.96 -2.77
N LYS A 377 8.85 -6.51 -2.43
CA LYS A 377 7.66 -7.36 -2.42
C LYS A 377 7.42 -7.92 -3.83
N PRO A 378 7.23 -9.24 -4.02
CA PRO A 378 7.20 -9.84 -5.36
C PRO A 378 6.20 -9.21 -6.32
N TYR A 379 5.01 -8.87 -5.81
CA TYR A 379 3.93 -8.34 -6.63
C TYR A 379 3.25 -7.13 -5.99
N LEU A 380 2.81 -6.19 -6.83
CA LEU A 380 1.95 -5.09 -6.40
C LEU A 380 0.77 -4.95 -7.37
N PHE A 381 -0.41 -4.65 -6.84
CA PHE A 381 -1.64 -4.44 -7.62
C PHE A 381 -2.34 -3.16 -7.18
N SER A 382 -2.68 -2.32 -8.16
CA SER A 382 -3.55 -1.14 -7.95
C SER A 382 -4.66 -1.09 -9.00
N LEU A 383 -5.85 -0.69 -8.55
CA LEU A 383 -6.97 -0.34 -9.42
C LEU A 383 -6.87 1.14 -9.82
N GLY A 384 -7.08 1.44 -11.09
CA GLY A 384 -7.12 2.78 -11.67
C GLY A 384 -8.37 3.00 -12.51
N HIS A 385 -8.55 4.24 -12.95
CA HIS A 385 -9.62 4.65 -13.87
C HIS A 385 -9.06 5.68 -14.83
N ASP A 386 -9.10 5.38 -16.12
CA ASP A 386 -8.75 6.32 -17.19
C ASP A 386 -9.98 7.18 -17.51
N PRO A 387 -10.01 8.47 -17.15
CA PRO A 387 -11.16 9.34 -17.39
C PRO A 387 -11.36 9.68 -18.87
N ASN A 388 -10.31 9.64 -19.69
CA ASN A 388 -10.39 9.96 -21.10
C ASN A 388 -11.06 8.84 -21.88
N MET A 389 -10.72 7.60 -21.53
CA MET A 389 -11.30 6.40 -22.13
C MET A 389 -12.55 5.90 -21.40
N GLY A 390 -12.79 6.37 -20.17
CA GLY A 390 -13.92 5.95 -19.34
C GLY A 390 -13.83 4.48 -18.91
N VAL A 391 -12.61 3.94 -18.76
CA VAL A 391 -12.38 2.53 -18.44
C VAL A 391 -11.62 2.35 -17.14
N TYR A 392 -11.95 1.29 -16.40
CA TYR A 392 -11.19 0.86 -15.24
C TYR A 392 -9.97 0.05 -15.66
N THR A 393 -8.85 0.25 -14.98
CA THR A 393 -7.57 -0.39 -15.28
C THR A 393 -7.00 -1.09 -14.06
N GLY A 394 -6.35 -2.24 -14.26
CA GLY A 394 -5.55 -2.92 -13.25
C GLY A 394 -4.08 -2.76 -13.58
N ARG A 395 -3.29 -2.21 -12.66
CA ARG A 395 -1.83 -2.12 -12.78
C ARG A 395 -1.19 -3.21 -11.92
N VAL A 396 -0.40 -4.06 -12.55
CA VAL A 396 0.36 -5.13 -11.89
C VAL A 396 1.85 -4.84 -12.03
N LEU A 397 2.54 -4.71 -10.89
CA LEU A 397 3.99 -4.72 -10.86
C LEU A 397 4.48 -6.12 -10.46
N THR A 398 5.46 -6.65 -11.18
CA THR A 398 6.11 -7.94 -10.86
C THR A 398 7.60 -7.74 -10.76
N LEU A 399 8.18 -8.11 -9.62
CA LEU A 399 9.61 -8.01 -9.39
C LEU A 399 10.35 -9.11 -10.14
N GLN A 400 11.27 -8.72 -11.00
CA GLN A 400 12.05 -9.63 -11.83
C GLN A 400 13.53 -9.27 -11.73
N GLU A 401 14.39 -10.27 -11.87
CA GLU A 401 15.83 -10.03 -12.05
C GLU A 401 16.09 -9.81 -13.54
N GLN A 402 16.59 -8.62 -13.87
CA GLN A 402 16.96 -8.26 -15.23
C GLN A 402 18.47 -8.04 -15.31
N LEU A 403 19.10 -8.64 -16.32
CA LEU A 403 20.50 -8.39 -16.64
C LEU A 403 20.63 -7.02 -17.33
N VAL A 404 21.20 -6.05 -16.62
CA VAL A 404 21.45 -4.71 -17.13
C VAL A 404 22.89 -4.60 -17.64
N GLN A 405 23.03 -4.13 -18.88
CA GLN A 405 24.31 -3.90 -19.52
C GLN A 405 24.86 -2.53 -19.09
N ILE A 406 26.06 -2.53 -18.51
CA ILE A 406 26.74 -1.32 -18.06
C ILE A 406 27.87 -1.00 -19.03
N GLY A 407 27.82 0.19 -19.61
CA GLY A 407 28.88 0.74 -20.44
C GLY A 407 29.34 2.11 -19.95
N LYS A 408 30.57 2.45 -20.28
CA LYS A 408 31.20 3.74 -19.98
C LYS A 408 31.34 4.56 -21.24
N LEU A 409 30.86 5.81 -21.21
CA LEU A 409 31.08 6.77 -22.29
C LEU A 409 32.45 7.43 -22.19
N ASN A 410 33.02 7.77 -23.35
CA ASN A 410 34.26 8.54 -23.45
C ASN A 410 34.03 9.95 -22.88
N ALA A 411 34.76 10.30 -21.82
CA ALA A 411 34.58 11.58 -21.13
C ALA A 411 34.93 12.80 -21.99
N GLU A 412 35.89 12.69 -22.92
CA GLU A 412 36.24 13.79 -23.84
C GLU A 412 35.12 14.02 -24.87
N ALA A 413 34.46 12.96 -25.32
CA ALA A 413 33.32 13.07 -26.23
C ALA A 413 32.14 13.78 -25.56
N VAL A 414 31.83 13.42 -24.30
CA VAL A 414 30.79 14.09 -23.50
C VAL A 414 31.17 15.56 -23.25
N ARG A 415 32.40 15.84 -22.79
CA ARG A 415 32.86 17.22 -22.56
C ARG A 415 32.86 18.06 -23.83
N GLY A 416 33.24 17.49 -24.97
CA GLY A 416 33.17 18.18 -26.26
C GLY A 416 31.74 18.55 -26.67
N GLN A 417 30.79 17.63 -26.48
CA GLN A 417 29.37 17.89 -26.74
C GLN A 417 28.83 19.00 -25.85
N TRP A 418 29.10 18.93 -24.54
CA TRP A 418 28.64 19.95 -23.59
C TRP A 418 29.29 21.30 -23.85
N ALA A 419 30.60 21.35 -24.14
CA ALA A 419 31.29 22.59 -24.49
C ALA A 419 30.74 23.22 -25.78
N ASN A 420 30.45 22.42 -26.80
CA ASN A 420 29.81 22.91 -28.02
C ASN A 420 28.39 23.44 -27.72
N LEU A 421 27.64 22.75 -26.88
CA LEU A 421 26.30 23.17 -26.47
C LEU A 421 26.34 24.50 -25.71
N SER A 422 27.30 24.67 -24.79
CA SER A 422 27.54 25.94 -24.09
C SER A 422 27.93 27.05 -25.06
N TRP A 423 28.78 26.75 -26.04
CA TRP A 423 29.20 27.74 -27.03
C TRP A 423 28.02 28.24 -27.87
N GLU A 424 27.24 27.31 -28.42
CA GLU A 424 26.06 27.62 -29.21
C GLU A 424 25.00 28.42 -28.41
N LEU A 425 24.76 28.06 -27.15
CA LEU A 425 23.76 28.73 -26.31
C LEU A 425 24.22 30.12 -25.87
N LEU A 426 25.44 30.22 -25.33
CA LEU A 426 25.91 31.43 -24.66
C LEU A 426 26.58 32.43 -25.60
N TYR A 427 27.20 31.95 -26.69
CA TYR A 427 28.00 32.80 -27.58
C TYR A 427 27.37 32.96 -28.96
N ALA A 428 26.78 31.89 -29.51
CA ALA A 428 26.06 31.98 -30.78
C ALA A 428 24.60 32.43 -30.62
N THR A 429 24.14 32.58 -29.36
CA THR A 429 22.78 33.02 -29.00
C THR A 429 21.71 32.27 -29.80
N ASN A 430 21.89 30.96 -29.97
CA ASN A 430 20.94 30.14 -30.68
C ASN A 430 19.68 29.96 -29.83
N ASP A 431 18.56 30.47 -30.32
CA ASP A 431 17.24 30.50 -29.69
C ASP A 431 16.27 29.44 -30.25
N ASP A 432 16.76 28.51 -31.07
CA ASP A 432 15.96 27.40 -31.61
C ASP A 432 15.55 26.40 -30.52
N GLU A 433 14.24 26.32 -30.27
CA GLU A 433 13.63 25.45 -29.27
C GLU A 433 13.67 23.95 -29.67
N GLU A 434 13.72 23.62 -30.97
CA GLU A 434 13.76 22.23 -31.45
C GLU A 434 15.19 21.62 -31.41
N ARG A 435 16.18 22.39 -30.94
CA ARG A 435 17.60 22.05 -30.96
C ARG A 435 17.94 20.72 -30.28
N TYR A 436 17.27 20.37 -29.19
CA TYR A 436 17.50 19.11 -28.47
C TYR A 436 16.93 17.89 -29.20
N SER A 437 15.85 18.08 -29.96
CA SER A 437 15.13 17.02 -30.69
C SER A 437 15.77 16.69 -32.04
N ILE A 438 16.29 17.71 -32.75
CA ILE A 438 16.91 17.57 -34.09
C ILE A 438 18.31 16.90 -34.02
N GLN A 439 18.87 16.78 -32.82
CA GLN A 439 20.27 16.42 -32.59
C GLN A 439 20.46 15.00 -32.01
N ALA A 440 19.45 14.14 -32.14
CA ALA A 440 19.55 12.72 -31.82
C ALA A 440 20.66 12.05 -32.63
N HIS A 441 21.80 11.80 -31.99
CA HIS A 441 22.90 11.07 -32.59
C HIS A 441 23.13 9.74 -31.87
N PRO A 442 22.52 8.63 -32.34
CA PRO A 442 22.52 7.34 -31.63
C PRO A 442 23.91 6.81 -31.29
N VAL A 443 24.90 7.02 -32.17
CA VAL A 443 26.28 6.54 -31.94
C VAL A 443 26.99 7.30 -30.82
N LEU A 444 26.61 8.56 -30.63
CA LEU A 444 27.23 9.47 -29.66
C LEU A 444 26.41 9.58 -28.37
N LEU A 445 25.26 8.91 -28.32
CA LEU A 445 24.25 8.99 -27.26
C LEU A 445 23.94 10.44 -26.84
N ARG A 446 23.93 11.36 -27.81
CA ARG A 446 23.87 12.80 -27.53
C ARG A 446 22.65 13.21 -26.71
N ASN A 447 21.49 12.60 -26.93
CA ASN A 447 20.30 12.92 -26.16
C ASN A 447 20.47 12.56 -24.68
N LEU A 448 21.04 11.37 -24.40
CA LEU A 448 21.28 10.93 -23.03
C LEU A 448 22.32 11.82 -22.34
N THR A 449 23.40 12.20 -23.04
CA THR A 449 24.45 13.03 -22.47
C THR A 449 24.00 14.47 -22.27
N VAL A 450 23.20 15.04 -23.18
CA VAL A 450 22.67 16.40 -23.05
C VAL A 450 21.62 16.47 -21.95
N GLN A 451 20.70 15.51 -21.87
CA GLN A 451 19.73 15.45 -20.77
C GLN A 451 20.42 15.35 -19.41
N ALA A 452 21.54 14.64 -19.31
CA ALA A 452 22.32 14.50 -18.09
C ALA A 452 23.18 15.73 -17.72
N ALA A 453 23.22 16.78 -18.55
CA ALA A 453 23.96 18.00 -18.25
C ALA A 453 23.20 18.88 -17.27
N ASP A 454 23.91 19.63 -16.41
CA ASP A 454 23.28 20.57 -15.50
C ASP A 454 22.57 21.72 -16.25
N PRO A 455 21.51 22.31 -15.68
CA PRO A 455 20.91 23.54 -16.20
C PRO A 455 21.96 24.66 -16.35
N PRO A 456 21.91 25.49 -17.41
CA PRO A 456 20.84 25.61 -18.42
C PRO A 456 21.03 24.71 -19.65
N LEU A 457 21.99 23.78 -19.63
CA LEU A 457 22.35 22.96 -20.79
C LEU A 457 21.48 21.72 -20.94
N GLY A 458 21.06 21.16 -19.82
CA GLY A 458 20.21 19.97 -19.76
C GLY A 458 19.26 20.03 -18.58
N TYR A 459 18.59 18.89 -18.34
CA TYR A 459 17.57 18.71 -17.33
C TYR A 459 17.73 17.31 -16.73
N PRO A 460 18.71 17.11 -15.83
CA PRO A 460 19.01 15.79 -15.32
C PRO A 460 17.85 15.34 -14.43
N ILE A 461 17.25 14.19 -14.76
CA ILE A 461 16.16 13.57 -13.98
C ILE A 461 16.58 13.33 -12.52
N TYR A 462 17.87 13.08 -12.30
CA TYR A 462 18.45 12.87 -10.98
C TYR A 462 19.89 13.38 -10.97
N SER A 463 20.19 14.26 -10.01
CA SER A 463 21.56 14.68 -9.71
C SER A 463 21.89 14.26 -8.28
N SER A 464 22.88 13.38 -8.13
CA SER A 464 23.41 13.00 -6.82
C SER A 464 24.55 13.92 -6.42
N VAL A 465 24.65 14.25 -5.14
CA VAL A 465 25.88 14.84 -4.57
C VAL A 465 27.07 13.92 -4.91
N PRO A 466 28.24 14.46 -5.30
CA PRO A 466 29.41 13.65 -5.63
C PRO A 466 29.70 12.60 -4.55
N LEU A 467 29.62 11.32 -4.93
CA LEU A 467 29.99 10.20 -4.06
C LEU A 467 31.52 10.07 -4.04
N HIS A 468 32.13 10.44 -2.92
CA HIS A 468 33.55 10.18 -2.71
C HIS A 468 33.75 8.70 -2.42
N VAL A 469 34.10 7.92 -3.45
CA VAL A 469 34.54 6.54 -3.29
C VAL A 469 36.06 6.56 -3.09
N PRO A 470 36.58 6.32 -1.86
CA PRO A 470 38.01 6.22 -1.66
C PRO A 470 38.55 5.06 -2.50
N LEU A 471 39.40 5.39 -3.47
CA LEU A 471 40.17 4.39 -4.21
C LEU A 471 41.33 3.96 -3.30
N TYR A 472 41.35 2.67 -2.97
CA TYR A 472 42.44 2.04 -2.20
C TYR A 472 43.76 2.07 -2.97
#